data_AF-A0A6V8L1S5-F1
#
_entry.id   AF-A0A6V8L1S5-F1
#
_cell.length_a   1.000
_cell.length_b   1.000
_cell.length_c   1.000
_cell.angle_alpha   90.00
_cell.angle_beta   90.00
_cell.angle_gamma   90.00
#
_symmetry.space_group_name_H-M   'P 1'
#
loop_
_entity.id
_entity.type
_entity.pdbx_description
1 polymer ?
#
loop_
_entity_poly.entity_id
_entity_poly.type
_entity_poly.pdbx_seq_one_letter_code
_entity_poly.pdbx_strand_id
1 'polypeptide(L)'
;MPHYGFNLQWLFMRPAGPAEPDLHVLDTIAGWGFNFVRLPCDYRFFTTAPDYPRATEEALDRVDRCLMACRERGLHLSLNLHRAPGT
;
A
#
# COMPACT_ATOMS: atom_id res chain seq x y z
N MET A 1 -19.83 -8.45 -3.48
CA MET A 1 -19.62 -7.70 -4.73
C MET A 1 -18.25 -8.07 -5.28
N PRO A 2 -18.07 -8.22 -6.60
CA PRO A 2 -16.76 -8.41 -7.20
C PRO A 2 -15.86 -7.17 -6.99
N HIS A 3 -14.56 -7.40 -6.98
CA HIS A 3 -13.55 -6.36 -6.80
C HIS A 3 -12.92 -5.96 -8.13
N TYR A 4 -13.05 -4.69 -8.51
CA TYR A 4 -12.46 -4.13 -9.72
C TYR A 4 -11.67 -2.87 -9.38
N GLY A 5 -10.46 -2.75 -9.92
CA GLY A 5 -9.65 -1.56 -9.79
C GLY A 5 -8.18 -1.81 -10.10
N PHE A 6 -7.27 -1.17 -9.37
CA PHE A 6 -5.90 -0.95 -9.81
C PHE A 6 -4.84 -1.36 -8.78
N ASN A 7 -3.58 -1.39 -9.21
CA ASN A 7 -2.42 -1.53 -8.34
C ASN A 7 -1.77 -0.17 -8.14
N LEU A 8 -1.42 0.20 -6.90
CA LEU A 8 -0.77 1.46 -6.58
C LEU A 8 0.63 1.22 -6.00
N GLN A 9 1.64 1.85 -6.59
CA GLN A 9 3.05 1.47 -6.40
C GLN A 9 3.75 2.28 -5.29
N TRP A 10 3.00 2.87 -4.36
CA TRP A 10 3.53 3.77 -3.33
C TRP A 10 4.58 3.12 -2.43
N LEU A 11 4.53 1.80 -2.25
CA LEU A 11 5.47 1.03 -1.43
C LEU A 11 6.20 -0.05 -2.25
N PHE A 12 6.28 0.10 -3.58
CA PHE A 12 6.63 -1.00 -4.48
C PHE A 12 8.12 -1.35 -4.55
N MET A 13 9.01 -0.35 -4.65
CA MET A 13 10.44 -0.61 -4.87
C MET A 13 11.36 0.48 -4.32
N ARG A 14 12.47 0.07 -3.69
CA ARG A 14 13.45 0.96 -3.04
C ARG A 14 14.02 2.10 -3.90
N PRO A 15 14.28 1.96 -5.21
CA PRO A 15 14.82 3.08 -6.00
C PRO A 15 13.91 4.31 -6.03
N ALA A 16 12.59 4.13 -5.87
CA ALA A 16 11.62 5.21 -5.81
C ALA A 16 11.35 5.73 -4.39
N GLY A 17 11.76 4.98 -3.35
CA GLY A 17 11.39 5.24 -1.96
C GLY A 17 9.91 4.97 -1.64
N PRO A 18 9.52 5.02 -0.36
CA PRO A 18 8.10 4.96 0.02
C PRO A 18 7.42 6.30 -0.28
N ALA A 19 6.18 6.25 -0.78
CA ALA A 19 5.35 7.42 -1.04
C ALA A 19 4.13 7.47 -0.09
N GLU A 20 3.52 8.65 0.02
CA GLU A 20 2.22 8.83 0.66
C GLU A 20 1.08 8.45 -0.31
N PRO A 21 -0.14 8.15 0.20
CA PRO A 21 -1.28 7.88 -0.67
C PRO A 21 -1.64 9.13 -1.48
N ASP A 22 -1.72 8.95 -2.81
CA ASP A 22 -2.21 9.99 -3.71
C ASP A 22 -3.74 10.04 -3.67
N LEU A 23 -4.28 11.03 -2.96
CA LEU A 23 -5.72 11.20 -2.78
C LEU A 23 -6.45 11.49 -4.09
N HIS A 24 -5.82 12.19 -5.03
CA HIS A 24 -6.43 12.51 -6.32
C HIS A 24 -6.62 11.24 -7.16
N VAL A 25 -5.63 10.33 -7.14
CA VAL A 25 -5.76 9.01 -7.77
C VAL A 25 -6.90 8.21 -7.13
N LEU A 26 -7.00 8.19 -5.80
CA LEU A 26 -8.06 7.47 -5.11
C LEU A 26 -9.46 8.06 -5.39
N ASP A 27 -9.59 9.38 -5.40
CA ASP A 27 -10.83 10.08 -5.75
C ASP A 27 -11.25 9.75 -7.19
N THR A 28 -10.29 9.68 -8.11
CA THR A 28 -10.52 9.33 -9.51
C THR A 28 -11.00 7.88 -9.65
N ILE A 29 -10.33 6.93 -8.99
CA ILE A 29 -10.71 5.50 -8.99
C ILE A 29 -12.15 5.34 -8.46
N ALA A 30 -12.46 5.98 -7.33
CA ALA A 30 -13.80 5.92 -6.74
C ALA A 30 -14.84 6.62 -7.62
N GLY A 31 -14.52 7.77 -8.22
CA GLY A 31 -15.39 8.53 -9.13
C GLY A 31 -15.74 7.77 -10.41
N TRP A 32 -14.88 6.85 -10.86
CA TRP A 32 -15.16 5.93 -11.97
C TRP A 32 -15.99 4.70 -11.57
N GLY A 33 -16.31 4.52 -10.28
CA GLY A 33 -17.11 3.41 -9.77
C GLY A 33 -16.32 2.13 -9.48
N PHE A 34 -14.98 2.19 -9.46
CA PHE A 34 -14.16 1.08 -8.97
C PHE A 34 -14.20 1.00 -7.44
N ASN A 35 -13.93 -0.20 -6.91
CA ASN A 35 -14.08 -0.49 -5.49
C ASN A 35 -12.87 -1.24 -4.89
N PHE A 36 -11.75 -1.29 -5.61
CA PHE A 36 -10.59 -2.10 -5.23
C PHE A 36 -9.26 -1.42 -5.55
N VAL A 37 -8.32 -1.56 -4.63
CA VAL A 37 -6.92 -1.19 -4.81
C VAL A 37 -6.04 -2.31 -4.25
N ARG A 38 -4.99 -2.68 -4.99
CA ARG A 38 -3.90 -3.52 -4.47
C ARG A 38 -2.67 -2.67 -4.19
N LEU A 39 -2.11 -2.84 -3.01
CA LEU A 39 -0.90 -2.16 -2.54
C LEU A 39 0.25 -3.18 -2.47
N PRO A 40 1.01 -3.37 -3.57
CA PRO A 40 2.22 -4.17 -3.54
C PRO A 40 3.34 -3.44 -2.79
N CYS A 41 3.90 -4.13 -1.81
CA CYS A 41 4.87 -3.62 -0.85
C CYS A 41 6.20 -4.37 -0.94
N ASP A 42 7.29 -3.65 -0.73
CA ASP A 42 8.62 -4.19 -0.47
C ASP A 42 8.86 -4.28 1.04
N TYR A 43 9.06 -5.47 1.60
CA TYR A 43 9.28 -5.66 3.05
C TYR A 43 10.45 -4.82 3.59
N ARG A 44 11.38 -4.40 2.74
CA ARG A 44 12.55 -3.59 3.11
C ARG A 44 12.19 -2.14 3.48
N PHE A 45 10.93 -1.72 3.24
CA PHE A 45 10.39 -0.49 3.80
C PHE A 45 9.80 -0.66 5.21
N PHE A 46 9.58 -1.90 5.63
CA PHE A 46 9.02 -2.23 6.94
C PHE A 46 10.11 -2.55 7.94
N THR A 47 11.19 -3.19 7.49
CA THR A 47 12.22 -3.76 8.37
C THR A 47 13.60 -3.21 8.04
N THR A 48 14.42 -2.96 9.07
CA THR A 48 15.86 -2.71 8.92
C THR A 48 16.64 -4.00 9.15
N ALA A 49 17.61 -4.32 8.29
CA ALA A 49 18.52 -5.43 8.56
C ALA A 49 19.38 -5.12 9.80
N PRO A 50 19.69 -6.10 10.67
CA PRO A 50 19.35 -7.53 10.59
C PRO A 50 17.99 -7.93 11.20
N ASP A 51 17.22 -6.98 11.75
CA ASP A 51 15.97 -7.22 12.47
C ASP A 51 14.75 -7.38 11.54
N TYR A 52 14.78 -8.41 10.70
CA TYR A 52 13.67 -8.79 9.82
C TYR A 52 12.30 -9.06 10.51
N PRO A 53 12.20 -9.56 11.75
CA PRO A 53 10.88 -9.87 12.31
C PRO A 53 10.14 -8.63 12.83
N ARG A 54 10.75 -7.44 12.84
CA ARG A 54 10.14 -6.24 13.40
C ARG A 54 9.92 -5.18 12.32
N ALA A 55 8.65 -4.90 12.06
CA ALA A 55 8.28 -3.71 11.32
C ALA A 55 8.53 -2.46 12.19
N THR A 56 9.00 -1.37 11.59
CA THR A 56 9.08 -0.06 12.23
C THR A 56 7.69 0.56 12.30
N GLU A 57 7.36 1.23 13.41
CA GLU A 57 6.09 1.96 13.56
C GLU A 57 5.85 2.96 12.42
N GLU A 58 6.88 3.67 11.96
CA GLU A 58 6.77 4.61 10.84
C GLU A 58 6.24 3.96 9.54
N ALA A 59 6.64 2.72 9.28
CA ALA A 59 6.19 1.97 8.12
C ALA A 59 4.76 1.48 8.27
N LEU A 60 4.37 1.07 9.49
CA LEU A 60 2.99 0.68 9.80
C LEU A 60 2.05 1.89 9.71
N ASP A 61 2.45 3.04 10.26
CA ASP A 61 1.71 4.30 10.15
C ASP A 61 1.43 4.69 8.69
N ARG A 62 2.39 4.41 7.79
CA ARG A 62 2.24 4.69 6.36
C ARG A 62 1.21 3.75 5.71
N VAL A 63 1.21 2.48 6.08
CA VAL A 63 0.15 1.54 5.65
C VAL A 63 -1.21 1.95 6.20
N ASP A 64 -1.27 2.41 7.45
CA ASP A 64 -2.50 2.90 8.06
C ASP A 64 -3.05 4.11 7.31
N ARG A 65 -2.20 5.07 6.92
CA ARG A 65 -2.62 6.20 6.07
C ARG A 65 -3.20 5.73 4.73
N CYS A 66 -2.59 4.73 4.09
CA CYS A 66 -3.11 4.16 2.84
C CYS A 66 -4.47 3.47 3.07
N LEU A 67 -4.58 2.66 4.11
CA LEU A 67 -5.80 1.95 4.48
C LEU A 67 -6.94 2.92 4.78
N MET A 68 -6.69 3.94 5.57
CA MET A 68 -7.67 4.95 5.94
C MET A 68 -8.15 5.74 4.72
N ALA A 69 -7.22 6.21 3.87
CA ALA A 69 -7.56 6.94 2.64
C ALA A 69 -8.42 6.10 1.67
N CYS A 70 -8.13 4.80 1.53
CA CYS A 70 -8.95 3.88 0.74
C CYS A 70 -10.33 3.63 1.39
N ARG A 71 -10.36 3.41 2.71
CA ARG A 71 -11.59 3.14 3.47
C ARG A 71 -12.59 4.29 3.39
N GLU A 72 -12.11 5.53 3.52
CA GLU A 72 -12.93 6.75 3.40
C GLU A 72 -13.62 6.88 2.05
N ARG A 73 -13.09 6.23 1.00
CA ARG A 73 -13.62 6.25 -0.37
C ARG A 73 -14.37 4.97 -0.76
N GLY A 74 -14.58 4.05 0.18
CA GLY A 74 -15.23 2.77 -0.09
C GLY A 74 -14.39 1.81 -0.95
N LEU A 75 -13.07 2.00 -1.00
CA LEU A 75 -12.15 1.15 -1.74
C LEU A 75 -11.63 0.02 -0.84
N HIS A 76 -11.81 -1.24 -1.26
CA HIS A 76 -11.15 -2.37 -0.61
C HIS A 76 -9.65 -2.33 -0.90
N LEU A 77 -8.83 -2.26 0.13
CA LEU A 77 -7.37 -2.33 0.01
C LEU A 77 -6.87 -3.77 0.21
N SER A 78 -6.20 -4.32 -0.79
CA SER A 78 -5.45 -5.57 -0.71
C SER A 78 -3.97 -5.29 -0.48
N LEU A 79 -3.51 -5.50 0.76
CA LEU A 79 -2.10 -5.38 1.11
C LEU A 79 -1.34 -6.62 0.64
N ASN A 80 -0.23 -6.43 -0.06
CA ASN A 80 0.57 -7.54 -0.55
C ASN A 80 2.06 -7.31 -0.34
N LEU A 81 2.77 -8.28 0.24
CA LEU A 81 4.24 -8.30 0.18
C LEU A 81 4.68 -8.81 -1.20
N HIS A 82 4.95 -7.88 -2.11
CA HIS A 82 5.43 -8.19 -3.45
C HIS A 82 6.88 -8.66 -3.42
N ARG A 83 7.68 -8.06 -2.54
CA ARG A 83 8.94 -8.63 -2.06
C ARG A 83 8.77 -9.01 -0.61
N ALA A 84 8.98 -10.28 -0.30
CA ALA A 84 9.00 -10.83 1.06
C ALA A 84 10.42 -11.26 1.44
N PRO A 85 10.71 -11.48 2.75
CA PRO A 85 11.97 -12.07 3.17
C PRO A 85 12.18 -13.44 2.53
N GLY A 86 13.32 -13.63 1.87
CA GLY A 86 13.67 -14.88 1.19
C GLY A 86 15.04 -14.71 0.55
N THR A 87 16.08 -14.95 1.35
CA THR A 87 17.53 -14.98 1.04
C THR A 87 17.99 -14.18 -0.17
#